data_AF-A0A915BIR5-F1
#
_entry.id   AF-A0A915BIR5-F1
#
_cell.length_a   1.000
_cell.length_b   1.000
_cell.length_c   1.000
_cell.angle_alpha   90.00
_cell.angle_beta   90.00
_cell.angle_gamma   90.00
#
_symmetry.space_group_name_H-M   'P 1'
#
loop_
_entity.id
_entity.type
_entity.pdbx_description
1 polymer ?
#
loop_
_entity_poly.entity_id
_entity_poly.type
_entity_poly.pdbx_seq_one_letter_code
_entity_poly.pdbx_strand_id
1 'polypeptide(L)'
;MQYDHKRCGRRVDEHPRLTTLENLAKLPPVFKKNGLVDAGNASGICDGAAALLVAGEEAISKYGLKPLVRVVAWESVGVDPNIMGIGPAPAIKSVLKKTNMTLKDIDIIEVNEAFAPQTLAVQRELDIPDDKLNLNGGAIAVGHPLGASGARISAHLTHEMRRRGVKYAIGSACIGGGQGIAILFENVH
;
A
#
# COMPACT_ATOMS: atom_id res chain seq x y z
N MET A 1 -8.65 7.49 33.86
CA MET A 1 -9.47 7.78 32.67
C MET A 1 -9.77 6.46 31.97
N GLN A 2 -10.97 5.91 32.17
CA GLN A 2 -11.44 4.76 31.39
C GLN A 2 -11.80 5.28 29.99
N TYR A 3 -11.06 4.85 28.97
CA TYR A 3 -11.44 5.12 27.59
C TYR A 3 -12.70 4.32 27.29
N ASP A 4 -13.82 5.02 27.15
CA ASP A 4 -15.08 4.44 26.70
C ASP A 4 -14.93 4.05 25.22
N HIS A 5 -14.66 2.77 24.97
CA HIS A 5 -14.54 2.17 23.65
C HIS A 5 -15.84 2.25 22.81
N LYS A 6 -16.93 2.83 23.33
CA LYS A 6 -18.20 3.02 22.60
C LYS A 6 -18.24 4.23 21.67
N ARG A 7 -17.19 5.07 21.59
CA ARG A 7 -17.21 6.28 20.74
C ARG A 7 -16.85 6.09 19.27
N CYS A 8 -16.34 4.93 18.84
CA CYS A 8 -16.14 4.62 17.42
C CYS A 8 -17.07 3.48 17.00
N GLY A 9 -18.22 3.82 16.42
CA GLY A 9 -19.27 2.86 16.06
C GLY A 9 -18.98 2.01 14.82
N ARG A 10 -17.94 2.34 14.05
CA ARG A 10 -17.62 1.67 12.78
C ARG A 10 -16.36 0.81 12.95
N ARG A 11 -16.50 -0.51 12.75
CA ARG A 11 -15.44 -1.53 12.92
C ARG A 11 -15.06 -2.24 11.62
N VAL A 12 -15.68 -1.84 10.51
CA VAL A 12 -15.55 -2.46 9.20
C VAL A 12 -15.35 -1.36 8.16
N ASP A 13 -14.53 -1.65 7.16
CA ASP A 13 -14.38 -0.77 6.00
C ASP A 13 -15.73 -0.67 5.26
N GLU A 14 -16.17 0.55 4.97
CA GLU A 14 -17.45 0.79 4.29
C GLU A 14 -17.33 0.96 2.78
N HIS A 15 -16.11 1.24 2.30
CA HIS A 15 -15.86 1.48 0.89
C HIS A 15 -15.99 0.23 0.00
N PRO A 16 -15.63 -0.99 0.45
CA PRO A 16 -15.74 -2.18 -0.37
C PRO A 16 -17.17 -2.41 -0.87
N ARG A 17 -17.32 -2.59 -2.18
CA ARG A 17 -18.59 -2.91 -2.85
C ARG A 17 -18.47 -4.27 -3.51
N LEU A 18 -19.36 -5.18 -3.16
CA LEU A 18 -19.54 -6.40 -3.96
C LEU A 18 -20.04 -5.99 -5.35
N THR A 19 -19.30 -6.37 -6.39
CA THR A 19 -19.56 -5.93 -7.77
C THR A 19 -19.27 -7.07 -8.76
N THR A 20 -19.63 -6.84 -10.02
CA THR A 20 -19.35 -7.76 -11.14
C THR A 20 -18.68 -7.00 -12.29
N LEU A 21 -18.02 -7.73 -13.19
CA LEU A 21 -17.39 -7.13 -14.36
C LEU A 21 -18.41 -6.40 -15.25
N GLU A 22 -19.62 -6.94 -15.40
CA GLU A 22 -20.69 -6.33 -16.20
C GLU A 22 -21.15 -4.99 -15.63
N ASN A 23 -21.13 -4.84 -14.31
CA ASN A 23 -21.49 -3.59 -13.65
C ASN A 23 -20.36 -2.56 -13.78
N LEU A 24 -19.11 -2.99 -13.62
CA LEU A 24 -17.94 -2.12 -13.81
C LEU A 24 -17.84 -1.60 -15.24
N ALA A 25 -18.09 -2.46 -16.25
CA ALA A 25 -17.99 -2.10 -17.67
C ALA A 25 -19.02 -1.04 -18.12
N LYS A 26 -20.07 -0.79 -17.33
CA LYS A 26 -21.11 0.22 -17.63
C LYS A 26 -20.76 1.60 -17.09
N LEU A 27 -19.71 1.73 -16.28
CA LEU A 27 -19.39 3.00 -15.63
C LEU A 27 -18.84 4.01 -16.64
N PRO A 28 -19.29 5.27 -16.60
CA PRO A 28 -18.77 6.31 -17.47
C PRO A 28 -17.38 6.77 -17.01
N PRO A 29 -16.51 7.21 -17.93
CA PRO A 29 -15.22 7.79 -17.57
C PRO A 29 -15.39 9.11 -16.82
N VAL A 30 -14.54 9.37 -15.83
CA VAL A 30 -14.69 10.49 -14.90
C VAL A 30 -13.80 11.70 -15.26
N PHE A 31 -12.62 11.47 -15.86
CA PHE A 31 -11.62 12.55 -16.07
C PHE A 31 -11.54 13.10 -17.49
N LYS A 32 -11.85 12.28 -18.50
CA LYS A 32 -11.74 12.66 -19.92
C LYS A 32 -12.82 11.96 -20.73
N LYS A 33 -13.37 12.65 -21.73
CA LYS A 33 -14.25 12.03 -22.72
C LYS A 33 -13.52 10.87 -23.40
N ASN A 34 -14.14 9.69 -23.43
CA ASN A 34 -13.56 8.44 -23.92
C ASN A 34 -12.26 8.03 -23.19
N GLY A 35 -12.09 8.44 -21.92
CA GLY A 35 -11.01 7.97 -21.06
C GLY A 35 -11.22 6.55 -20.55
N LEU A 36 -10.21 6.00 -19.89
CA LEU A 36 -10.24 4.65 -19.31
C LEU A 36 -10.55 4.63 -17.81
N VAL A 37 -10.46 5.78 -17.14
CA VAL A 37 -10.60 5.86 -15.69
C VAL A 37 -12.02 6.23 -15.32
N ASP A 38 -12.63 5.40 -14.47
CA ASP A 38 -13.99 5.51 -13.97
C ASP A 38 -14.04 5.36 -12.43
N ALA A 39 -15.23 5.45 -11.83
CA ALA A 39 -15.40 5.36 -10.39
C ALA A 39 -15.22 3.94 -9.80
N GLY A 40 -15.19 2.90 -10.64
CA GLY A 40 -14.98 1.51 -10.22
C GLY A 40 -13.52 1.08 -10.32
N ASN A 41 -12.69 1.81 -11.07
CA ASN A 41 -11.25 1.55 -11.23
C ASN A 41 -10.35 2.66 -10.64
N ALA A 42 -10.93 3.63 -9.94
CA ALA A 42 -10.26 4.62 -9.12
C ALA A 42 -10.54 4.37 -7.63
N SER A 43 -9.58 4.68 -6.77
CA SER A 43 -9.85 4.71 -5.33
C SER A 43 -10.84 5.81 -4.95
N GLY A 44 -11.65 5.54 -3.93
CA GLY A 44 -12.55 6.52 -3.36
C GLY A 44 -11.84 7.59 -2.54
N ILE A 45 -12.49 8.75 -2.46
CA ILE A 45 -12.23 9.76 -1.43
C ILE A 45 -12.78 9.21 -0.11
N CYS A 46 -11.91 8.97 0.86
CA CYS A 46 -12.27 8.30 2.10
C CYS A 46 -11.68 9.00 3.31
N ASP A 47 -12.39 8.89 4.44
CA ASP A 47 -11.93 9.37 5.73
C ASP A 47 -11.28 8.22 6.51
N GLY A 48 -10.16 8.48 7.17
CA GLY A 48 -9.48 7.46 7.97
C GLY A 48 -8.21 7.97 8.61
N ALA A 49 -7.80 7.29 9.67
CA ALA A 49 -6.53 7.51 10.37
C ALA A 49 -5.88 6.17 10.66
N ALA A 50 -4.55 6.14 10.63
CA ALA A 50 -3.74 4.99 11.01
C ALA A 50 -2.52 5.47 11.80
N ALA A 51 -2.09 4.68 12.76
CA ALA A 51 -0.95 4.98 13.62
C ALA A 51 -0.02 3.77 13.69
N LEU A 52 1.28 4.04 13.71
CA LEU A 52 2.34 3.05 13.85
C LEU A 52 3.24 3.45 15.02
N LEU A 53 3.66 2.48 15.82
CA LEU A 53 4.70 2.69 16.82
C LEU A 53 6.04 2.23 16.25
N VAL A 54 6.98 3.16 16.09
CA VAL A 54 8.34 2.88 15.64
C VAL A 54 9.27 3.02 16.84
N ALA A 55 10.12 2.02 17.06
CA ALA A 55 11.04 1.98 18.19
C ALA A 55 12.42 1.46 17.74
N GLY A 56 13.48 2.06 18.26
CA GLY A 56 14.84 1.51 18.14
C GLY A 56 15.08 0.40 19.16
N GLU A 57 16.17 -0.35 18.98
CA GLU A 57 16.53 -1.52 19.81
C GLU A 57 16.61 -1.19 21.31
N GLU A 58 17.15 -0.02 21.67
CA GLU A 58 17.23 0.43 23.06
C GLU A 58 15.83 0.54 23.69
N ALA A 59 14.88 1.17 22.98
CA ALA A 59 13.51 1.31 23.46
C ALA A 59 12.78 -0.05 23.52
N ILE A 60 13.06 -0.94 22.56
CA ILE A 60 12.53 -2.29 22.56
C ILE A 60 12.96 -3.03 23.84
N SER A 61 14.26 -3.00 24.16
CA SER A 61 14.81 -3.63 25.37
C SER A 61 14.28 -2.96 26.65
N LYS A 62 14.37 -1.63 26.74
CA LYS A 62 13.97 -0.85 27.92
C LYS A 62 12.50 -1.03 28.29
N TYR A 63 11.62 -1.11 27.31
CA TYR A 63 10.16 -1.19 27.53
C TYR A 63 9.59 -2.59 27.28
N GLY A 64 10.43 -3.60 27.00
CA GLY A 64 9.99 -4.98 26.74
C GLY A 64 9.03 -5.10 25.53
N LEU A 65 9.23 -4.28 24.50
CA LEU A 65 8.37 -4.26 23.32
C LEU A 65 8.59 -5.53 22.47
N LYS A 66 7.53 -5.99 21.80
CA LYS A 66 7.60 -7.10 20.85
C LYS A 66 7.36 -6.55 19.43
N PRO A 67 8.42 -6.28 18.66
CA PRO A 67 8.26 -5.75 17.31
C PRO A 67 7.50 -6.75 16.44
N LEU A 68 6.62 -6.24 15.57
CA LEU A 68 5.89 -7.08 14.60
C LEU A 68 6.71 -7.33 13.33
N VAL A 69 7.45 -6.30 12.90
CA VAL A 69 8.35 -6.30 11.76
C VAL A 69 9.52 -5.35 12.04
N ARG A 70 10.58 -5.48 11.26
CA ARG A 70 11.70 -4.54 11.19
C ARG A 70 11.62 -3.75 9.88
N VAL A 71 11.83 -2.44 9.94
CA VAL A 71 12.06 -1.61 8.75
C VAL A 71 13.50 -1.85 8.29
N VAL A 72 13.67 -2.47 7.12
CA VAL A 72 15.01 -2.80 6.57
C VAL A 72 15.58 -1.60 5.84
N ALA A 73 14.79 -1.00 4.96
CA ALA A 73 15.15 0.15 4.16
C ALA A 73 13.89 0.85 3.64
N TRP A 74 14.04 2.11 3.27
CA TRP A 74 13.05 2.85 2.51
C TRP A 74 13.76 3.76 1.51
N GLU A 75 13.05 4.12 0.44
CA GLU A 75 13.53 4.99 -0.63
C GLU A 75 12.38 5.84 -1.16
N SER A 76 12.69 7.11 -1.49
CA SER A 76 11.79 8.05 -2.16
C SER A 76 12.46 8.57 -3.42
N VAL A 77 11.72 8.66 -4.52
CA VAL A 77 12.24 9.05 -5.83
C VAL A 77 11.32 10.07 -6.50
N GLY A 78 11.88 10.86 -7.42
CA GLY A 78 11.13 11.74 -8.31
C GLY A 78 10.90 11.10 -9.68
N VAL A 79 9.77 11.44 -10.30
CA VAL A 79 9.40 11.07 -11.68
C VAL A 79 8.73 12.27 -12.35
N ASP A 80 8.51 12.23 -13.67
CA ASP A 80 7.76 13.27 -14.36
C ASP A 80 6.33 13.38 -13.76
N PRO A 81 5.89 14.59 -13.33
CA PRO A 81 4.57 14.79 -12.75
C PRO A 81 3.40 14.32 -13.63
N ASN A 82 3.56 14.31 -14.95
CA ASN A 82 2.53 13.85 -15.90
C ASN A 82 2.31 12.34 -15.86
N ILE A 83 3.26 11.57 -15.33
CA ILE A 83 3.19 10.12 -15.17
C ILE A 83 3.44 9.70 -13.71
N MET A 84 3.09 10.56 -12.75
CA MET A 84 3.37 10.36 -11.31
C MET A 84 2.96 8.99 -10.77
N GLY A 85 1.94 8.36 -11.35
CA GLY A 85 1.49 7.01 -11.01
C GLY A 85 2.58 5.94 -11.13
N ILE A 86 3.62 6.12 -11.96
CA ILE A 86 4.70 5.15 -12.10
C ILE A 86 5.68 5.16 -10.92
N GLY A 87 5.66 6.20 -10.07
CA GLY A 87 6.61 6.42 -8.98
C GLY A 87 6.97 5.21 -8.10
N PRO A 88 6.03 4.30 -7.76
CA PRO A 88 6.34 3.07 -7.05
C PRO A 88 7.42 2.21 -7.72
N ALA A 89 7.41 2.07 -9.05
CA ALA A 89 8.33 1.19 -9.75
C ALA A 89 9.81 1.57 -9.54
N PRO A 90 10.26 2.82 -9.80
CA PRO A 90 11.62 3.22 -9.50
C PRO A 90 11.93 3.25 -7.99
N ALA A 91 10.94 3.52 -7.13
CA ALA A 91 11.15 3.47 -5.67
C ALA A 91 11.48 2.05 -5.18
N ILE A 92 10.73 1.05 -5.67
CA ILE A 92 10.95 -0.38 -5.38
C ILE A 92 12.31 -0.82 -5.95
N LYS A 93 12.64 -0.45 -7.20
CA LYS A 93 13.97 -0.73 -7.78
C LYS A 93 15.10 -0.12 -6.92
N SER A 94 14.92 1.09 -6.39
CA SER A 94 15.90 1.75 -5.52
C SER A 94 16.08 0.99 -4.20
N VAL A 95 14.99 0.61 -3.53
CA VAL A 95 15.07 -0.09 -2.23
C VAL A 95 15.72 -1.48 -2.37
N LEU A 96 15.40 -2.20 -3.44
CA LEU A 96 15.98 -3.50 -3.76
C LEU A 96 17.48 -3.37 -4.04
N LYS A 97 17.88 -2.39 -4.84
CA LYS A 97 19.30 -2.09 -5.10
C LYS A 97 20.07 -1.76 -3.82
N LYS A 98 19.49 -0.90 -2.96
CA LYS A 98 20.09 -0.48 -1.67
C LYS A 98 20.32 -1.65 -0.71
N THR A 99 19.48 -2.67 -0.78
CA THR A 99 19.52 -3.85 0.10
C THR A 99 20.18 -5.05 -0.55
N ASN A 100 20.65 -4.92 -1.79
CA ASN A 100 21.19 -6.01 -2.61
C ASN A 100 20.21 -7.21 -2.71
N MET A 101 18.91 -6.90 -2.79
CA MET A 101 17.83 -7.87 -2.94
C MET A 101 17.24 -7.79 -4.35
N THR A 102 16.46 -8.80 -4.70
CA THR A 102 15.69 -8.89 -5.94
C THR A 102 14.21 -9.07 -5.62
N LEU A 103 13.34 -8.88 -6.62
CA LEU A 103 11.90 -9.16 -6.46
C LEU A 103 11.60 -10.62 -6.10
N LYS A 104 12.52 -11.56 -6.39
CA LYS A 104 12.36 -12.97 -6.02
C LYS A 104 12.41 -13.16 -4.50
N ASP A 105 13.15 -12.31 -3.80
CA ASP A 105 13.30 -12.35 -2.34
C ASP A 105 12.11 -11.74 -1.59
N ILE A 106 11.20 -11.07 -2.31
CA ILE A 106 10.03 -10.39 -1.73
C ILE A 106 8.81 -11.30 -1.83
N ASP A 107 8.17 -11.57 -0.71
CA ASP A 107 7.02 -12.48 -0.65
C ASP A 107 5.70 -11.76 -0.96
N ILE A 108 5.54 -10.52 -0.49
CA ILE A 108 4.31 -9.73 -0.63
C ILE A 108 4.65 -8.30 -1.02
N ILE A 109 3.90 -7.76 -1.98
CA ILE A 109 4.03 -6.37 -2.40
C ILE A 109 2.66 -5.71 -2.30
N GLU A 110 2.58 -4.58 -1.62
CA GLU A 110 1.38 -3.75 -1.61
C GLU A 110 1.68 -2.39 -2.26
N VAL A 111 1.07 -2.15 -3.42
CA VAL A 111 1.13 -0.87 -4.14
C VAL A 111 -0.21 -0.17 -3.99
N ASN A 112 -0.21 1.07 -3.50
CA ASN A 112 -1.43 1.86 -3.36
C ASN A 112 -2.18 1.97 -4.69
N GLU A 113 -3.45 1.57 -4.70
CA GLU A 113 -4.29 1.58 -5.90
C GLU A 113 -5.02 2.92 -6.06
N ALA A 114 -4.28 4.02 -6.19
CA ALA A 114 -4.90 5.32 -6.45
C ALA A 114 -5.82 5.25 -7.68
N PHE A 115 -5.31 4.60 -8.74
CA PHE A 115 -6.03 4.24 -9.96
C PHE A 115 -5.53 2.88 -10.47
N ALA A 116 -6.40 2.08 -11.09
CA ALA A 116 -6.03 0.78 -11.63
C ALA A 116 -4.94 0.87 -12.74
N PRO A 117 -4.99 1.83 -13.69
CA PRO A 117 -3.97 1.89 -14.74
C PRO A 117 -2.55 2.09 -14.22
N GLN A 118 -2.36 2.89 -13.15
CA GLN A 118 -1.02 3.07 -12.59
C GLN A 118 -0.54 1.85 -11.81
N THR A 119 -1.41 1.17 -11.07
CA THR A 119 -1.05 -0.08 -10.37
C THR A 119 -0.61 -1.13 -11.38
N LEU A 120 -1.36 -1.28 -12.48
CA LEU A 120 -1.02 -2.20 -13.57
C LEU A 120 0.27 -1.80 -14.30
N ALA A 121 0.53 -0.50 -14.46
CA ALA A 121 1.79 -0.02 -15.04
C ALA A 121 2.98 -0.38 -14.14
N VAL A 122 2.87 -0.17 -12.83
CA VAL A 122 3.89 -0.56 -11.85
C VAL A 122 4.10 -2.09 -11.84
N GLN A 123 3.01 -2.85 -11.83
CA GLN A 123 3.06 -4.32 -11.85
C GLN A 123 3.82 -4.83 -13.07
N ARG A 124 3.50 -4.32 -14.27
CA ARG A 124 4.14 -4.70 -15.53
C ARG A 124 5.60 -4.25 -15.62
N GLU A 125 5.90 -3.03 -15.18
CA GLU A 125 7.26 -2.47 -15.20
C GLU A 125 8.25 -3.24 -14.30
N LEU A 126 7.72 -3.97 -13.31
CA LEU A 126 8.47 -4.77 -12.36
C LEU A 126 8.29 -6.28 -12.55
N ASP A 127 7.44 -6.72 -13.48
CA ASP A 127 7.05 -8.12 -13.62
C ASP A 127 6.60 -8.75 -12.28
N ILE A 128 5.80 -8.02 -11.49
CA ILE A 128 5.31 -8.50 -10.20
C ILE A 128 4.25 -9.60 -10.44
N PRO A 129 4.44 -10.81 -9.88
CA PRO A 129 3.44 -11.88 -9.96
C PRO A 129 2.10 -11.51 -9.32
N ASP A 130 0.99 -11.95 -9.92
CA ASP A 130 -0.38 -11.70 -9.41
C ASP A 130 -0.57 -12.25 -7.98
N ASP A 131 0.11 -13.35 -7.64
CA ASP A 131 0.05 -14.00 -6.32
C ASP A 131 0.91 -13.31 -5.25
N LYS A 132 1.54 -12.18 -5.57
CA LYS A 132 2.29 -11.33 -4.62
C LYS A 132 1.70 -9.93 -4.43
N LEU A 133 0.91 -9.42 -5.39
CA LEU A 133 0.43 -8.03 -5.38
C LEU A 133 -0.93 -7.89 -4.68
N ASN A 134 -1.02 -7.00 -3.69
CA ASN A 134 -2.28 -6.54 -3.09
C ASN A 134 -3.24 -7.68 -2.65
N LEU A 135 -2.70 -8.72 -1.98
CA LEU A 135 -3.39 -9.99 -1.72
C LEU A 135 -4.69 -9.91 -0.89
N ASN A 136 -4.92 -8.81 -0.18
CA ASN A 136 -6.12 -8.58 0.63
C ASN A 136 -7.02 -7.47 0.06
N GLY A 137 -6.82 -7.09 -1.20
CA GLY A 137 -7.43 -5.92 -1.82
C GLY A 137 -6.68 -4.63 -1.50
N GLY A 138 -6.74 -3.66 -2.41
CA GLY A 138 -6.10 -2.36 -2.25
C GLY A 138 -7.09 -1.21 -2.23
N ALA A 139 -6.57 0.00 -2.44
CA ALA A 139 -7.29 1.25 -2.23
C ALA A 139 -8.51 1.47 -3.14
N ILE A 140 -8.65 0.73 -4.26
CA ILE A 140 -9.89 0.74 -5.05
C ILE A 140 -11.04 0.15 -4.23
N ALA A 141 -10.78 -0.90 -3.45
CA ALA A 141 -11.77 -1.52 -2.58
C ALA A 141 -11.83 -0.86 -1.19
N VAL A 142 -10.69 -0.68 -0.53
CA VAL A 142 -10.64 -0.23 0.88
C VAL A 142 -10.66 1.29 1.04
N GLY A 143 -10.47 2.04 -0.04
CA GLY A 143 -10.42 3.50 -0.03
C GLY A 143 -9.02 4.08 0.15
N HIS A 144 -8.89 5.38 -0.15
CA HIS A 144 -7.62 6.10 -0.09
C HIS A 144 -7.72 7.37 0.78
N PRO A 145 -7.66 7.24 2.12
CA PRO A 145 -7.47 8.40 2.99
C PRO A 145 -6.04 8.93 2.81
N LEU A 146 -5.86 9.98 2.02
CA LEU A 146 -4.55 10.41 1.47
C LEU A 146 -3.42 10.37 2.51
N GLY A 147 -3.56 11.10 3.61
CA GLY A 147 -2.52 11.20 4.64
C GLY A 147 -2.31 9.93 5.48
N ALA A 148 -3.33 9.06 5.56
CA ALA A 148 -3.28 7.84 6.37
C ALA A 148 -2.85 6.60 5.56
N SER A 149 -2.88 6.68 4.22
CA SER A 149 -2.72 5.51 3.36
C SER A 149 -1.36 4.83 3.50
N GLY A 150 -0.27 5.58 3.66
CA GLY A 150 1.05 4.98 3.90
C GLY A 150 1.11 4.17 5.20
N ALA A 151 0.52 4.71 6.27
CA ALA A 151 0.43 4.01 7.55
C ALA A 151 -0.52 2.80 7.48
N ARG A 152 -1.63 2.91 6.74
CA ARG A 152 -2.54 1.80 6.46
C ARG A 152 -1.86 0.67 5.68
N ILE A 153 -1.10 0.97 4.62
CA ILE A 153 -0.32 -0.03 3.86
C ILE A 153 0.62 -0.79 4.79
N SER A 154 1.36 -0.04 5.60
CA SER A 154 2.31 -0.62 6.54
C SER A 154 1.63 -1.55 7.55
N ALA A 155 0.46 -1.16 8.06
CA ALA A 155 -0.33 -2.01 8.95
C ALA A 155 -0.84 -3.28 8.25
N HIS A 156 -1.40 -3.16 7.04
CA HIS A 156 -1.87 -4.31 6.26
C HIS A 156 -0.74 -5.32 6.03
N LEU A 157 0.40 -4.87 5.50
CA LEU A 157 1.55 -5.72 5.26
C LEU A 157 2.07 -6.37 6.54
N THR A 158 2.23 -5.60 7.62
CA THR A 158 2.74 -6.13 8.90
C THR A 158 1.86 -7.27 9.43
N HIS A 159 0.54 -7.09 9.39
CA HIS A 159 -0.39 -8.13 9.83
C HIS A 159 -0.42 -9.32 8.88
N GLU A 160 -0.32 -9.08 7.57
CA GLU A 160 -0.33 -10.13 6.56
C GLU A 160 0.94 -10.98 6.59
N MET A 161 2.10 -10.35 6.73
CA MET A 161 3.39 -11.03 6.87
C MET A 161 3.35 -12.01 8.04
N ARG A 162 2.82 -11.55 9.19
CA ARG A 162 2.66 -12.39 10.37
C ARG A 162 1.63 -13.50 10.17
N ARG A 163 0.51 -13.22 9.50
CA ARG A 163 -0.54 -14.22 9.23
C ARG A 163 0.00 -15.35 8.35
N ARG A 164 0.85 -15.03 7.37
CA ARG A 164 1.43 -16.01 6.43
C ARG A 164 2.76 -16.61 6.89
N GLY A 165 3.45 -15.99 7.84
CA GLY A 165 4.80 -16.39 8.24
C GLY A 165 5.84 -16.15 7.14
N VAL A 166 5.63 -15.15 6.28
CA VAL A 166 6.58 -14.79 5.21
C VAL A 166 7.66 -13.85 5.72
N LYS A 167 8.77 -13.74 4.98
CA LYS A 167 9.98 -13.07 5.47
C LYS A 167 10.06 -11.61 5.07
N TYR A 168 9.82 -11.27 3.80
CA TYR A 168 10.01 -9.91 3.30
C TYR A 168 8.78 -9.39 2.56
N ALA A 169 8.44 -8.12 2.79
CA ALA A 169 7.37 -7.45 2.06
C ALA A 169 7.72 -6.00 1.74
N ILE A 170 7.16 -5.49 0.65
CA ILE A 170 7.34 -4.11 0.23
C ILE A 170 5.99 -3.38 0.19
N GLY A 171 5.92 -2.24 0.86
CA GLY A 171 4.82 -1.28 0.72
C GLY A 171 5.24 -0.10 -0.14
N SER A 172 4.40 0.33 -1.08
CA SER A 172 4.73 1.42 -1.99
C SER A 172 3.52 2.26 -2.40
N ALA A 173 3.75 3.54 -2.72
CA ALA A 173 2.72 4.45 -3.18
C ALA A 173 3.28 5.50 -4.15
N CYS A 174 2.47 5.87 -5.14
CA CYS A 174 2.68 7.08 -5.94
C CYS A 174 2.30 8.31 -5.11
N ILE A 175 2.89 9.46 -5.44
CA ILE A 175 2.67 10.71 -4.74
C ILE A 175 2.44 11.81 -5.78
N GLY A 176 1.32 12.54 -5.61
CA GLY A 176 0.98 13.68 -6.45
C GLY A 176 2.11 14.70 -6.51
N GLY A 177 2.35 15.25 -7.71
CA GLY A 177 3.51 16.12 -7.95
C GLY A 177 4.74 15.38 -8.51
N GLY A 178 4.66 14.08 -8.76
CA GLY A 178 5.70 13.33 -9.47
C GLY A 178 6.71 12.67 -8.54
N GLN A 179 6.24 11.92 -7.54
CA GLN A 179 7.13 11.16 -6.64
C GLN A 179 6.61 9.75 -6.40
N GLY A 180 7.48 8.89 -5.85
CA GLY A 180 7.12 7.57 -5.35
C GLY A 180 7.93 7.21 -4.13
N ILE A 181 7.38 6.35 -3.28
CA ILE A 181 8.02 5.85 -2.07
C ILE A 181 7.89 4.33 -1.98
N ALA A 182 8.92 3.66 -1.47
CA ALA A 182 8.88 2.25 -1.12
C ALA A 182 9.51 2.02 0.25
N ILE A 183 8.94 1.12 1.04
CA ILE A 183 9.46 0.66 2.32
C ILE A 183 9.55 -0.88 2.29
N LEU A 184 10.71 -1.40 2.68
CA LEU A 184 10.97 -2.83 2.82
C LEU A 184 10.87 -3.22 4.29
N PHE A 185 10.02 -4.19 4.57
CA PHE A 185 9.84 -4.80 5.88
C PHE A 185 10.43 -6.20 5.92
N GLU A 186 10.94 -6.57 7.09
CA GLU A 186 11.32 -7.94 7.43
C GLU A 186 10.48 -8.43 8.60
N ASN A 187 9.95 -9.64 8.50
CA ASN A 187 9.33 -10.34 9.62
C ASN A 187 10.41 -10.82 10.62
N VAL A 188 10.17 -10.53 11.89
CA VAL A 188 11.06 -10.83 13.02
C VAL A 188 10.60 -12.04 13.84
N HIS A 189 9.55 -12.72 13.37
CA HIS A 189 8.99 -13.94 13.96
C HIS A 189 9.21 -15.16 13.08
#